data_AF-A0AAX3IXC3-F1
#
_entry.id   AF-A0AAX3IXC3-F1
#
_cell.length_a   1.000
_cell.length_b   1.000
_cell.length_c   1.000
_cell.angle_alpha   90.00
_cell.angle_beta   90.00
_cell.angle_gamma   90.00
#
_symmetry.space_group_name_H-M   'P 1'
#
loop_
_entity.id
_entity.type
_entity.pdbx_description
1 polymer ?
#
loop_
_entity_poly.entity_id
_entity_poly.type
_entity_poly.pdbx_seq_one_letter_code
_entity_poly.pdbx_strand_id
1 'polypeptide(L)'
;MGEETNAYDPAGSQFDDDVTAERPTDRAAQSGQKAQATARAAEPVKPLISMSDLPDLRNTFNPNAPLDDSNDLSRDEFTTVYDIIDKLESALDEAKPILFFPGSVRVDRDEFTEQLDQLKKMMPVQLERASALMRESERRLESAQTQANAIVASAQSRAADTIREANEQAQFLAGQENVTELARQKARAILDQAQARADHLTQGADKYCTTVMETLQQQLGKLGNDVQAGLNVLYDRQHEASTHVPHLDANDYPES
;
A
#
# COMPACT_ATOMS: atom_id res chain seq x y z
N MET A 1 63.15 -6.08 18.68
CA MET A 1 62.37 -5.87 19.92
C MET A 1 63.12 -4.85 20.74
N GLY A 2 62.53 -3.68 20.95
CA GLY A 2 63.17 -2.58 21.64
C GLY A 2 62.15 -1.51 22.01
N GLU A 3 62.33 -1.00 23.23
CA GLU A 3 61.96 0.32 23.74
C GLU A 3 60.46 0.61 24.01
N GLU A 4 60.22 0.86 25.29
CA GLU A 4 59.00 1.45 25.86
C GLU A 4 59.01 2.98 25.64
N THR A 5 57.87 3.58 25.31
CA THR A 5 57.64 4.99 25.64
C THR A 5 56.22 5.22 26.16
N ASN A 6 56.17 5.69 27.40
CA ASN A 6 55.01 6.16 28.13
C ASN A 6 54.56 7.56 27.65
N ALA A 7 53.26 7.83 27.54
CA ALA A 7 52.69 9.19 27.71
C ALA A 7 51.15 9.14 27.85
N TYR A 8 50.65 9.52 29.02
CA TYR A 8 49.29 9.98 29.26
C TYR A 8 49.37 11.46 29.62
N ASP A 9 48.61 12.35 28.96
CA ASP A 9 48.23 13.64 29.55
C ASP A 9 46.94 14.20 28.88
N PRO A 10 46.02 14.86 29.62
CA PRO A 10 44.76 15.39 29.11
C PRO A 10 44.70 16.94 29.11
N ALA A 11 43.48 17.51 29.17
CA ALA A 11 43.11 18.94 29.11
C ALA A 11 43.20 19.55 27.69
N GLY A 12 42.10 20.07 27.14
CA GLY A 12 41.57 21.43 27.32
C GLY A 12 41.42 22.02 25.89
N SER A 13 40.66 23.06 25.59
CA SER A 13 39.92 24.00 26.43
C SER A 13 38.86 24.68 25.57
N GLN A 14 37.66 24.72 26.12
CA GLN A 14 36.66 25.77 26.04
C GLN A 14 37.23 27.21 26.08
N PHE A 15 36.78 28.06 25.14
CA PHE A 15 36.64 29.53 25.16
C PHE A 15 35.69 29.84 23.98
N ASP A 16 34.47 30.37 24.11
CA ASP A 16 33.94 31.58 24.78
C ASP A 16 34.12 32.89 23.98
N ASP A 17 32.99 33.60 23.87
CA ASP A 17 32.79 35.06 23.77
C ASP A 17 32.94 35.88 22.46
N ASP A 18 31.77 36.43 22.04
CA ASP A 18 31.45 37.87 21.88
C ASP A 18 31.13 38.47 20.47
N VAL A 19 30.44 39.62 20.53
CA VAL A 19 30.29 40.74 19.58
C VAL A 19 28.93 40.86 18.85
N THR A 20 27.93 41.30 19.62
CA THR A 20 26.98 42.42 19.40
C THR A 20 26.27 42.70 18.05
N ALA A 21 24.95 42.91 18.15
CA ALA A 21 24.08 43.94 17.49
C ALA A 21 24.09 44.08 15.93
N GLU A 22 22.97 44.12 15.19
CA GLU A 22 21.84 45.07 15.26
C GLU A 22 20.56 44.56 14.53
N ARG A 23 19.43 45.24 14.72
CA ARG A 23 18.22 45.26 13.83
C ARG A 23 18.00 46.72 13.41
N PRO A 24 17.58 47.07 12.16
CA PRO A 24 16.29 46.67 11.57
C PRO A 24 16.45 46.20 10.08
N THR A 25 15.48 46.13 9.16
CA THR A 25 14.09 46.64 9.02
C THR A 25 13.26 45.73 8.10
N ASP A 26 11.97 46.06 7.90
CA ASP A 26 11.01 45.40 7.00
C ASP A 26 11.44 45.26 5.52
N ARG A 27 11.14 44.08 4.96
CA ARG A 27 10.75 43.95 3.54
C ARG A 27 9.60 42.95 3.39
N ALA A 28 8.38 43.44 3.57
CA ALA A 28 7.17 42.67 3.28
C ALA A 28 7.02 42.46 1.76
N ALA A 29 6.97 41.19 1.31
CA ALA A 29 6.49 40.81 -0.02
C ALA A 29 6.11 39.32 -0.12
N GLN A 30 4.85 39.01 0.26
CA GLN A 30 3.99 38.05 -0.44
C GLN A 30 4.53 36.63 -0.77
N SER A 31 4.79 35.81 0.25
CA SER A 31 4.79 34.35 0.11
C SER A 31 3.35 33.81 0.06
N GLY A 32 2.68 33.95 -1.09
CA GLY A 32 1.22 33.75 -1.18
C GLY A 32 0.66 33.35 -2.54
N GLN A 33 1.41 32.64 -3.39
CA GLN A 33 0.90 32.12 -4.67
C GLN A 33 1.06 30.61 -4.81
N LYS A 34 -0.03 29.93 -4.41
CA LYS A 34 -0.58 28.69 -4.99
C LYS A 34 0.41 27.79 -5.74
N ALA A 35 1.01 26.85 -5.00
CA ALA A 35 1.34 25.56 -5.59
C ALA A 35 0.02 24.89 -6.03
N GLN A 36 -0.32 25.02 -7.31
CA GLN A 36 -1.53 24.45 -7.88
C GLN A 36 -1.32 22.95 -8.11
N ALA A 37 -1.25 22.21 -7.00
CA ALA A 37 -1.37 20.75 -7.03
C ALA A 37 -2.72 20.41 -7.64
N THR A 38 -2.70 19.88 -8.86
CA THR A 38 -3.87 19.29 -9.50
C THR A 38 -4.22 18.01 -8.75
N ALA A 39 -4.99 18.18 -7.67
CA ALA A 39 -5.68 17.12 -6.97
C ALA A 39 -6.68 16.48 -7.94
N ARG A 40 -6.17 15.55 -8.76
CA ARG A 40 -6.96 14.68 -9.61
C ARG A 40 -7.71 13.77 -8.66
N ALA A 41 -8.95 14.13 -8.36
CA ALA A 41 -9.80 13.39 -7.44
C ALA A 41 -9.82 11.92 -7.88
N ALA A 42 -9.26 11.05 -7.03
CA ALA A 42 -9.47 9.62 -7.16
C ALA A 42 -10.95 9.40 -6.85
N GLU A 43 -11.75 9.17 -7.89
CA GLU A 43 -13.14 8.77 -7.70
C GLU A 43 -13.16 7.50 -6.84
N PRO A 44 -14.05 7.40 -5.83
CA PRO A 44 -14.12 6.20 -5.01
C PRO A 44 -14.52 5.03 -5.91
N VAL A 45 -13.58 4.11 -6.13
CA VAL A 45 -13.83 2.85 -6.82
C VAL A 45 -14.88 2.10 -5.99
N LYS A 46 -16.13 2.18 -6.43
CA LYS A 46 -17.22 1.46 -5.78
C LYS A 46 -16.89 -0.03 -5.85
N PRO A 47 -16.96 -0.78 -4.74
CA PRO A 47 -16.73 -2.23 -4.79
C PRO A 47 -17.69 -2.83 -5.82
N LEU A 48 -17.17 -3.73 -6.67
CA LEU A 48 -17.88 -4.29 -7.82
C LEU A 48 -19.11 -5.13 -7.42
N ILE A 49 -19.28 -5.38 -6.12
CA ILE A 49 -20.47 -5.93 -5.48
C ILE A 49 -20.87 -4.95 -4.37
N SER A 50 -21.94 -4.19 -4.56
CA SER A 50 -22.56 -3.47 -3.44
C SER A 50 -23.30 -4.48 -2.55
N MET A 51 -23.41 -4.22 -1.24
CA MET A 51 -24.21 -5.09 -0.36
C MET A 51 -25.68 -5.22 -0.82
N SER A 52 -26.16 -4.26 -1.62
CA SER A 52 -27.45 -4.24 -2.31
C SER A 52 -27.62 -5.28 -3.42
N ASP A 53 -26.52 -5.79 -4.00
CA ASP A 53 -26.53 -6.75 -5.12
C ASP A 53 -26.38 -8.22 -4.66
N LEU A 54 -26.23 -8.44 -3.35
CA LEU A 54 -26.29 -9.79 -2.79
C LEU A 54 -27.75 -10.27 -2.83
N PRO A 55 -28.03 -11.50 -3.33
CA PRO A 55 -29.38 -12.04 -3.31
C PRO A 55 -29.87 -12.17 -1.87
N ASP A 56 -30.95 -11.46 -1.51
CA ASP A 56 -31.46 -11.44 -0.15
C ASP A 56 -32.10 -12.79 0.21
N LEU A 57 -31.33 -13.63 0.90
CA LEU A 57 -31.74 -14.94 1.40
C LEU A 57 -32.90 -14.87 2.40
N ARG A 58 -33.26 -13.67 2.90
CA ARG A 58 -34.46 -13.45 3.70
C ARG A 58 -35.75 -13.60 2.88
N ASN A 59 -35.68 -13.47 1.55
CA ASN A 59 -36.81 -13.67 0.65
C ASN A 59 -37.01 -15.13 0.22
N THR A 60 -35.97 -15.97 0.30
CA THR A 60 -36.10 -17.44 0.13
C THR A 60 -36.60 -18.11 1.40
N PHE A 61 -36.40 -17.49 2.55
CA PHE A 61 -36.92 -17.95 3.84
C PHE A 61 -38.32 -17.35 4.06
N ASN A 62 -39.35 -17.93 3.43
CA ASN A 62 -40.74 -17.52 3.67
C ASN A 62 -41.16 -18.00 5.08
N PRO A 63 -41.31 -17.12 6.09
CA PRO A 63 -41.70 -17.53 7.45
C PRO A 63 -43.17 -17.99 7.54
N ASN A 64 -43.94 -17.74 6.48
CA ASN A 64 -45.32 -18.19 6.30
C ASN A 64 -45.43 -19.32 5.26
N ALA A 65 -44.31 -19.95 4.87
CA ALA A 65 -44.40 -21.25 4.21
C ALA A 65 -45.07 -22.21 5.22
N PRO A 66 -46.07 -23.00 4.82
CA PRO A 66 -46.64 -24.00 5.71
C PRO A 66 -45.50 -24.86 6.25
N LEU A 67 -45.33 -24.85 7.57
CA LEU A 67 -44.60 -25.91 8.24
C LEU A 67 -45.36 -27.19 7.88
N ASP A 68 -44.64 -28.18 7.39
CA ASP A 68 -45.27 -29.43 6.97
C ASP A 68 -45.78 -30.16 8.23
N ASP A 69 -47.07 -30.00 8.51
CA ASP A 69 -47.78 -30.50 9.71
C ASP A 69 -47.80 -32.05 9.79
N SER A 70 -47.18 -32.74 8.83
CA SER A 70 -46.92 -34.19 8.81
C SER A 70 -46.24 -34.70 10.09
N ASN A 71 -45.55 -33.82 10.84
CA ASN A 71 -44.87 -34.16 12.08
C ASN A 71 -45.82 -34.26 13.29
N ASP A 72 -46.93 -33.51 13.36
CA ASP A 72 -47.87 -33.58 14.49
C ASP A 72 -48.79 -34.82 14.37
N LEU A 73 -49.31 -35.08 13.16
CA LEU A 73 -50.03 -36.32 12.82
C LEU A 73 -49.26 -37.60 13.20
N SER A 74 -47.93 -37.54 13.18
CA SER A 74 -47.10 -38.68 13.56
C SER A 74 -47.09 -38.91 15.08
N ARG A 75 -47.12 -37.86 15.92
CA ARG A 75 -47.04 -37.99 17.38
C ARG A 75 -48.31 -38.61 17.97
N ASP A 76 -49.48 -38.20 17.48
CA ASP A 76 -50.78 -38.73 17.93
C ASP A 76 -50.93 -40.22 17.56
N GLU A 77 -50.50 -40.60 16.35
CA GLU A 77 -50.51 -42.00 15.92
C GLU A 77 -49.54 -42.87 16.74
N PHE A 78 -48.30 -42.42 16.97
CA PHE A 78 -47.34 -43.16 17.80
C PHE A 78 -47.87 -43.36 19.23
N THR A 79 -48.46 -42.32 19.82
CA THR A 79 -49.13 -42.40 21.14
C THR A 79 -50.20 -43.48 21.12
N THR A 80 -51.04 -43.53 20.08
CA THR A 80 -52.11 -44.54 19.93
C THR A 80 -51.60 -45.99 19.93
N VAL A 81 -50.38 -46.28 19.46
CA VAL A 81 -49.82 -47.64 19.50
C VAL A 81 -49.28 -47.98 20.89
N TYR A 82 -48.60 -47.04 21.56
CA TYR A 82 -48.22 -47.24 22.96
C TYR A 82 -49.45 -47.37 23.87
N ASP A 83 -50.52 -46.59 23.65
CA ASP A 83 -51.79 -46.72 24.36
C ASP A 83 -52.42 -48.12 24.24
N ILE A 84 -52.21 -48.83 23.12
CA ILE A 84 -52.69 -50.21 22.94
C ILE A 84 -51.79 -51.20 23.69
N ILE A 85 -50.47 -50.97 23.71
CA ILE A 85 -49.52 -51.78 24.48
C ILE A 85 -49.78 -51.62 25.98
N ASP A 86 -49.94 -50.40 26.48
CA ASP A 86 -50.22 -50.09 27.88
C ASP A 86 -51.57 -50.68 28.33
N LYS A 87 -52.58 -50.74 27.45
CA LYS A 87 -53.85 -51.44 27.70
C LYS A 87 -53.68 -52.96 27.75
N LEU A 88 -52.90 -53.54 26.85
CA LEU A 88 -52.58 -54.98 26.85
C LEU A 88 -51.79 -55.37 28.11
N GLU A 89 -50.87 -54.53 28.57
CA GLU A 89 -50.11 -54.72 29.81
C GLU A 89 -51.01 -54.59 31.05
N SER A 90 -51.83 -53.52 31.11
CA SER A 90 -52.81 -53.34 32.19
C SER A 90 -53.82 -54.48 32.28
N ALA A 91 -54.32 -54.97 31.14
CA ALA A 91 -55.24 -56.11 31.07
C ALA A 91 -54.57 -57.44 31.47
N LEU A 92 -53.24 -57.55 31.37
CA LEU A 92 -52.50 -58.71 31.84
C LEU A 92 -52.23 -58.64 33.35
N ASP A 93 -51.95 -57.46 33.89
CA ASP A 93 -51.69 -57.22 35.32
C ASP A 93 -52.96 -57.24 36.19
N GLU A 94 -54.08 -56.70 35.71
CA GLU A 94 -55.37 -56.70 36.44
C GLU A 94 -56.07 -58.07 36.38
N ALA A 95 -55.73 -58.90 35.39
CA ALA A 95 -56.38 -60.18 35.18
C ALA A 95 -56.07 -61.20 36.30
N LYS A 96 -57.06 -62.04 36.60
CA LYS A 96 -57.08 -62.80 37.85
C LYS A 96 -56.13 -64.01 37.81
N PRO A 97 -55.21 -64.20 38.77
CA PRO A 97 -54.35 -65.36 38.81
C PRO A 97 -55.16 -66.64 39.06
N ILE A 98 -54.80 -67.71 38.35
CA ILE A 98 -55.47 -69.00 38.45
C ILE A 98 -55.02 -69.69 39.75
N LEU A 99 -55.98 -70.05 40.60
CA LEU A 99 -55.72 -70.82 41.82
C LEU A 99 -54.90 -72.08 41.49
N PHE A 100 -53.85 -72.32 42.29
CA PHE A 100 -52.86 -73.40 42.16
C PHE A 100 -51.83 -73.27 41.01
N PHE A 101 -51.85 -72.20 40.21
CA PHE A 101 -50.84 -71.93 39.15
C PHE A 101 -50.25 -70.51 39.28
N PRO A 102 -49.18 -70.32 40.08
CA PRO A 102 -48.62 -69.00 40.42
C PRO A 102 -47.83 -68.30 39.29
N GLY A 103 -48.21 -68.54 38.03
CA GLY A 103 -47.68 -67.90 36.83
C GLY A 103 -48.67 -67.97 35.66
N SER A 104 -49.96 -68.16 35.94
CA SER A 104 -51.00 -68.25 34.91
C SER A 104 -52.16 -67.34 35.29
N VAL A 105 -52.52 -66.47 34.35
CA VAL A 105 -53.50 -65.40 34.53
C VAL A 105 -54.68 -65.65 33.59
N ARG A 106 -55.91 -65.42 34.07
CA ARG A 106 -57.14 -65.58 33.28
C ARG A 106 -57.52 -64.27 32.61
N VAL A 107 -57.04 -64.08 31.40
CA VAL A 107 -57.38 -62.94 30.51
C VAL A 107 -58.62 -63.28 29.66
N ASP A 108 -59.42 -62.29 29.27
CA ASP A 108 -60.43 -62.48 28.24
C ASP A 108 -59.75 -62.66 26.88
N ARG A 109 -60.04 -63.79 26.22
CA ARG A 109 -59.35 -64.15 24.98
C ARG A 109 -59.75 -63.24 23.82
N ASP A 110 -61.01 -62.84 23.76
CA ASP A 110 -61.56 -62.19 22.57
C ASP A 110 -61.14 -60.70 22.57
N GLU A 111 -61.24 -60.03 23.73
CA GLU A 111 -60.74 -58.65 23.91
C GLU A 111 -59.22 -58.53 23.68
N PHE A 112 -58.42 -59.44 24.28
CA PHE A 112 -56.97 -59.45 24.08
C PHE A 112 -56.59 -59.72 22.62
N THR A 113 -57.34 -60.58 21.91
CA THR A 113 -57.09 -60.87 20.50
C THR A 113 -57.44 -59.68 19.61
N GLU A 114 -58.50 -58.93 19.92
CA GLU A 114 -58.89 -57.71 19.19
C GLU A 114 -57.83 -56.61 19.34
N GLN A 115 -57.40 -56.30 20.57
CA GLN A 115 -56.34 -55.34 20.85
C GLN A 115 -55.01 -55.72 20.18
N LEU A 116 -54.63 -57.01 20.24
CA LEU A 116 -53.44 -57.53 19.57
C LEU A 116 -53.52 -57.44 18.04
N ASP A 117 -54.70 -57.66 17.45
CA ASP A 117 -54.86 -57.55 16.00
C ASP A 117 -54.88 -56.08 15.53
N GLN A 118 -55.42 -55.16 16.34
CA GLN A 118 -55.29 -53.71 16.12
C GLN A 118 -53.81 -53.28 16.17
N LEU A 119 -53.05 -53.72 17.18
CA LEU A 119 -51.61 -53.46 17.27
C LEU A 119 -50.86 -54.00 16.03
N LYS A 120 -51.14 -55.25 15.63
CA LYS A 120 -50.54 -55.86 14.43
C LYS A 120 -50.87 -55.14 13.12
N LYS A 121 -52.01 -54.46 13.04
CA LYS A 121 -52.39 -53.63 11.87
C LYS A 121 -51.67 -52.28 11.85
N MET A 122 -51.49 -51.65 13.01
CA MET A 122 -50.89 -50.30 13.12
C MET A 122 -49.36 -50.32 13.06
N MET A 123 -48.71 -51.30 13.70
CA MET A 123 -47.25 -51.45 13.74
C MET A 123 -46.53 -51.37 12.38
N PRO A 124 -46.94 -52.09 11.31
CA PRO A 124 -46.24 -52.01 10.02
C PRO A 124 -46.36 -50.62 9.36
N VAL A 125 -47.52 -49.96 9.50
CA VAL A 125 -47.76 -48.61 8.96
C VAL A 125 -46.83 -47.59 9.63
N GLN A 126 -46.64 -47.70 10.95
CA GLN A 126 -45.72 -46.85 11.69
C GLN A 126 -44.25 -47.10 11.36
N LEU A 127 -43.85 -48.36 11.18
CA LEU A 127 -42.50 -48.70 10.74
C LEU A 127 -42.21 -48.15 9.33
N GLU A 128 -43.16 -48.26 8.41
CA GLU A 128 -43.05 -47.71 7.06
C GLU A 128 -42.94 -46.17 7.10
N ARG A 129 -43.81 -45.49 7.87
CA ARG A 129 -43.75 -44.02 8.05
C ARG A 129 -42.42 -43.57 8.67
N ALA A 130 -41.94 -44.25 9.72
CA ALA A 130 -40.63 -43.97 10.32
C ALA A 130 -39.49 -44.15 9.31
N SER A 131 -39.54 -45.19 8.48
CA SER A 131 -38.54 -45.41 7.43
C SER A 131 -38.59 -44.34 6.32
N ALA A 132 -39.78 -43.84 5.98
CA ALA A 132 -39.98 -42.76 5.03
C ALA A 132 -39.46 -41.43 5.58
N LEU A 133 -39.74 -41.12 6.85
CA LEU A 133 -39.23 -39.94 7.55
C LEU A 133 -37.69 -39.98 7.63
N MET A 134 -37.10 -41.14 7.96
CA MET A 134 -35.64 -41.31 7.96
C MET A 134 -35.04 -41.04 6.57
N ARG A 135 -35.60 -41.62 5.50
CA ARG A 135 -35.14 -41.39 4.12
C ARG A 135 -35.23 -39.92 3.69
N GLU A 136 -36.31 -39.22 4.07
CA GLU A 136 -36.46 -37.80 3.77
C GLU A 136 -35.51 -36.94 4.62
N SER A 137 -35.25 -37.32 5.89
CA SER A 137 -34.26 -36.65 6.73
C SER A 137 -32.84 -36.80 6.19
N GLU A 138 -32.48 -37.98 5.67
CA GLU A 138 -31.18 -38.24 5.02
C GLU A 138 -31.03 -37.41 3.74
N ARG A 139 -32.06 -37.37 2.88
CA ARG A 139 -32.10 -36.51 1.69
C ARG A 139 -31.93 -35.03 2.05
N ARG A 140 -32.61 -34.56 3.11
CA ARG A 140 -32.48 -33.17 3.58
C ARG A 140 -31.07 -32.88 4.11
N LEU A 141 -30.46 -33.83 4.82
CA LEU A 141 -29.08 -33.73 5.30
C LEU A 141 -28.08 -33.67 4.14
N GLU A 142 -28.20 -34.56 3.15
CA GLU A 142 -27.37 -34.58 1.94
C GLU A 142 -27.50 -33.27 1.14
N SER A 143 -28.73 -32.78 0.96
CA SER A 143 -29.02 -31.50 0.30
C SER A 143 -28.41 -30.32 1.07
N ALA A 144 -28.57 -30.28 2.40
CA ALA A 144 -28.00 -29.23 3.25
C ALA A 144 -26.46 -29.26 3.21
N GLN A 145 -25.84 -30.44 3.26
CA GLN A 145 -24.39 -30.60 3.17
C GLN A 145 -23.87 -30.14 1.79
N THR A 146 -24.59 -30.46 0.72
CA THR A 146 -24.25 -30.04 -0.65
C THR A 146 -24.34 -28.51 -0.80
N GLN A 147 -25.41 -27.90 -0.26
CA GLN A 147 -25.57 -26.44 -0.25
C GLN A 147 -24.50 -25.75 0.59
N ALA A 148 -24.18 -26.27 1.78
CA ALA A 148 -23.12 -25.75 2.63
C ALA A 148 -21.75 -25.80 1.91
N ASN A 149 -21.42 -26.93 1.27
CA ASN A 149 -20.20 -27.08 0.48
C ASN A 149 -20.14 -26.08 -0.69
N ALA A 150 -21.26 -25.86 -1.39
CA ALA A 150 -21.35 -24.88 -2.49
C ALA A 150 -21.18 -23.43 -1.99
N ILE A 151 -21.76 -23.08 -0.83
CA ILE A 151 -21.58 -21.77 -0.19
C ILE A 151 -20.12 -21.55 0.20
N VAL A 152 -19.48 -22.54 0.84
CA VAL A 152 -18.06 -22.48 1.23
C VAL A 152 -17.16 -22.31 0.00
N ALA A 153 -17.38 -23.09 -1.07
CA ALA A 153 -16.63 -22.96 -2.32
C ALA A 153 -16.81 -21.57 -2.98
N SER A 154 -18.04 -21.05 -3.00
CA SER A 154 -18.32 -19.70 -3.53
C SER A 154 -17.66 -18.61 -2.69
N ALA A 155 -17.71 -18.71 -1.36
CA ALA A 155 -17.06 -17.77 -0.45
C ALA A 155 -15.53 -17.81 -0.60
N GLN A 156 -14.92 -18.98 -0.74
CA GLN A 156 -13.49 -19.15 -1.01
C GLN A 156 -13.09 -18.54 -2.36
N SER A 157 -13.87 -18.76 -3.43
CA SER A 157 -13.63 -18.12 -4.73
C SER A 157 -13.67 -16.60 -4.63
N ARG A 158 -14.73 -16.04 -4.03
CA ARG A 158 -14.86 -14.57 -3.85
C ARG A 158 -13.72 -14.01 -3.01
N ALA A 159 -13.28 -14.70 -1.96
CA ALA A 159 -12.15 -14.30 -1.14
C ALA A 159 -10.84 -14.31 -1.95
N ALA A 160 -10.59 -15.35 -2.75
CA ALA A 160 -9.43 -15.43 -3.63
C ALA A 160 -9.43 -14.31 -4.70
N ASP A 161 -10.57 -14.03 -5.33
CA ASP A 161 -10.71 -12.91 -6.28
C ASP A 161 -10.49 -11.55 -5.60
N THR A 162 -11.05 -11.34 -4.40
CA THR A 162 -10.84 -10.10 -3.62
C THR A 162 -9.37 -9.89 -3.27
N ILE A 163 -8.67 -10.96 -2.84
CA ILE A 163 -7.24 -10.93 -2.54
C ILE A 163 -6.42 -10.66 -3.80
N ARG A 164 -6.80 -11.25 -4.94
CA ARG A 164 -6.13 -11.00 -6.23
C ARG A 164 -6.29 -9.55 -6.66
N GLU A 165 -7.50 -9.00 -6.63
CA GLU A 165 -7.78 -7.60 -6.96
C GLU A 165 -7.01 -6.64 -6.04
N ALA A 166 -7.01 -6.89 -4.72
CA ALA A 166 -6.27 -6.08 -3.76
C ALA A 166 -4.75 -6.10 -4.02
N ASN A 167 -4.18 -7.24 -4.40
CA ASN A 167 -2.77 -7.35 -4.78
C ASN A 167 -2.47 -6.63 -6.10
N GLU A 168 -3.33 -6.76 -7.12
CA GLU A 168 -3.21 -6.04 -8.39
C GLU A 168 -3.24 -4.52 -8.18
N GLN A 169 -4.17 -4.02 -7.35
CA GLN A 169 -4.26 -2.61 -6.96
C GLN A 169 -3.03 -2.14 -6.17
N ALA A 170 -2.57 -2.92 -5.18
CA ALA A 170 -1.38 -2.59 -4.39
C ALA A 170 -0.12 -2.54 -5.26
N GLN A 171 0.03 -3.46 -6.21
CA GLN A 171 1.15 -3.48 -7.14
C GLN A 171 1.09 -2.31 -8.15
N PHE A 172 -0.10 -1.90 -8.57
CA PHE A 172 -0.29 -0.70 -9.40
C PHE A 172 0.03 0.60 -8.65
N LEU A 173 -0.32 0.70 -7.36
CA LEU A 173 0.03 1.83 -6.50
C LEU A 173 1.55 1.90 -6.25
N ALA A 174 2.16 0.79 -5.84
CA ALA A 174 3.61 0.70 -5.64
C ALA A 174 4.40 0.93 -6.93
N GLY A 175 3.88 0.48 -8.08
CA GLY A 175 4.45 0.73 -9.40
C GLY A 175 4.44 2.22 -9.76
N GLN A 176 3.33 2.93 -9.51
CA GLN A 176 3.27 4.37 -9.69
C GLN A 176 4.22 5.13 -8.77
N GLU A 177 4.27 4.78 -7.48
CA GLU A 177 5.17 5.41 -6.52
C GLU A 177 6.64 5.24 -6.95
N ASN A 178 7.04 4.02 -7.31
CA ASN A 178 8.37 3.71 -7.85
C ASN A 178 8.68 4.52 -9.12
N VAL A 179 7.75 4.63 -10.07
CA VAL A 179 7.91 5.48 -11.26
C VAL A 179 8.07 6.96 -10.89
N THR A 180 7.33 7.47 -9.90
CA THR A 180 7.49 8.86 -9.45
C THR A 180 8.81 9.13 -8.74
N GLU A 181 9.30 8.20 -7.92
CA GLU A 181 10.62 8.32 -7.27
C GLU A 181 11.76 8.20 -8.27
N LEU A 182 11.69 7.26 -9.22
CA LEU A 182 12.66 7.15 -10.31
C LEU A 182 12.68 8.42 -11.19
N ALA A 183 11.51 9.00 -11.47
CA ALA A 183 11.40 10.27 -12.19
C ALA A 183 12.02 11.44 -11.39
N ARG A 184 11.76 11.53 -10.08
CA ARG A 184 12.37 12.53 -9.18
C ARG A 184 13.90 12.37 -9.10
N GLN A 185 14.39 11.14 -8.98
CA GLN A 185 15.82 10.85 -8.93
C GLN A 185 16.50 11.23 -10.25
N LYS A 186 15.89 10.90 -11.39
CA LYS A 186 16.38 11.31 -12.71
C LYS A 186 16.33 12.82 -12.93
N ALA A 187 15.29 13.50 -12.43
CA ALA A 187 15.20 14.96 -12.47
C ALA A 187 16.31 15.63 -11.65
N ARG A 188 16.60 15.14 -10.43
CA ARG A 188 17.75 15.59 -9.62
C ARG A 188 19.06 15.39 -10.37
N ALA A 189 19.33 14.19 -10.88
CA ALA A 189 20.55 13.92 -11.64
C ALA A 189 20.73 14.80 -12.89
N ILE A 190 19.64 15.18 -13.57
CA ILE A 190 19.67 16.14 -14.69
C ILE A 190 19.99 17.56 -14.19
N LEU A 191 19.41 17.99 -13.06
CA LEU A 191 19.72 19.29 -12.45
C LEU A 191 21.17 19.37 -11.98
N ASP A 192 21.67 18.34 -11.29
CA ASP A 192 23.06 18.26 -10.82
C ASP A 192 24.03 18.29 -12.01
N GLN A 193 23.73 17.55 -13.08
CA GLN A 193 24.52 17.58 -14.31
C GLN A 193 24.45 18.93 -15.03
N ALA A 194 23.29 19.59 -15.03
CA ALA A 194 23.13 20.92 -15.63
C ALA A 194 23.91 21.98 -14.85
N GLN A 195 23.85 21.93 -13.51
CA GLN A 195 24.60 22.81 -12.61
C GLN A 195 26.11 22.62 -12.80
N ALA A 196 26.61 21.37 -12.73
CA ALA A 196 28.03 21.08 -12.95
C ALA A 196 28.54 21.53 -14.33
N ARG A 197 27.70 21.44 -15.38
CA ARG A 197 28.02 21.97 -16.71
C ARG A 197 28.03 23.50 -16.75
N ALA A 198 27.08 24.16 -16.07
CA ALA A 198 27.03 25.61 -15.97
C ALA A 198 28.25 26.15 -15.20
N ASP A 199 28.60 25.55 -14.07
CA ASP A 199 29.77 25.91 -13.26
C ASP A 199 31.07 25.71 -14.07
N HIS A 200 31.21 24.59 -14.78
CA HIS A 200 32.35 24.34 -15.66
C HIS A 200 32.42 25.32 -16.84
N LEU A 201 31.28 25.71 -17.43
CA LEU A 201 31.23 26.70 -18.50
C LEU A 201 31.63 28.09 -18.01
N THR A 202 31.12 28.51 -16.85
CA THR A 202 31.48 29.79 -16.21
C THR A 202 32.97 29.82 -15.89
N GLN A 203 33.49 28.81 -15.19
CA GLN A 203 34.93 28.71 -14.89
C GLN A 203 35.80 28.68 -16.15
N GLY A 204 35.32 28.06 -17.24
CA GLY A 204 36.00 28.06 -18.53
C GLY A 204 36.01 29.44 -19.19
N ALA A 205 34.89 30.16 -19.15
CA ALA A 205 34.76 31.52 -19.66
C ALA A 205 35.62 32.52 -18.86
N ASP A 206 35.63 32.40 -17.52
CA ASP A 206 36.46 33.23 -16.64
C ASP A 206 37.95 33.02 -16.93
N LYS A 207 38.42 31.76 -17.00
CA LYS A 207 39.81 31.42 -17.37
C LYS A 207 40.18 31.93 -18.76
N TYR A 208 39.28 31.82 -19.73
CA TYR A 208 39.50 32.36 -21.07
C TYR A 208 39.63 33.89 -21.05
N CYS A 209 38.72 34.58 -20.36
CA CYS A 209 38.77 36.03 -20.17
C CYS A 209 40.08 36.48 -19.51
N THR A 210 40.48 35.84 -18.40
CA THR A 210 41.77 36.09 -17.73
C THR A 210 42.94 35.90 -18.69
N THR A 211 43.01 34.79 -19.42
CA THR A 211 44.10 34.49 -20.37
C THR A 211 44.19 35.54 -21.48
N VAL A 212 43.05 35.99 -22.01
CA VAL A 212 42.99 37.04 -23.04
C VAL A 212 43.44 38.38 -22.47
N MET A 213 43.02 38.74 -21.25
CA MET A 213 43.42 39.98 -20.60
C MET A 213 44.92 40.00 -20.23
N GLU A 214 45.46 38.89 -19.73
CA GLU A 214 46.91 38.73 -19.49
C GLU A 214 47.71 38.84 -20.79
N THR A 215 47.24 38.21 -21.86
CA THR A 215 47.88 38.29 -23.19
C THR A 215 47.85 39.73 -23.72
N LEU A 216 46.72 40.42 -23.58
CA LEU A 216 46.58 41.82 -23.98
C LEU A 216 47.48 42.75 -23.13
N GLN A 217 47.57 42.52 -21.82
CA GLN A 217 48.47 43.24 -20.92
C GLN A 217 49.94 43.04 -21.34
N GLN A 218 50.35 41.83 -21.71
CA GLN A 218 51.70 41.56 -22.22
C GLN A 218 51.96 42.26 -23.56
N GLN A 219 50.99 42.29 -24.47
CA GLN A 219 51.11 42.99 -25.75
C GLN A 219 51.20 44.51 -25.56
N LEU A 220 50.37 45.10 -24.70
CA LEU A 220 50.43 46.52 -24.34
C LEU A 220 51.74 46.88 -23.64
N GLY A 221 52.26 45.99 -22.76
CA GLY A 221 53.56 46.16 -22.13
C GLY A 221 54.73 46.18 -23.13
N LYS A 222 54.71 45.28 -24.13
CA LYS A 222 55.69 45.31 -25.24
C LYS A 222 55.59 46.60 -26.04
N LEU A 223 54.38 46.97 -26.48
CA LEU A 223 54.17 48.20 -27.24
C LEU A 223 54.59 49.45 -26.46
N GLY A 224 54.35 49.50 -25.15
CA GLY A 224 54.82 50.57 -24.27
C GLY A 224 56.35 50.65 -24.20
N ASN A 225 57.03 49.51 -24.10
CA ASN A 225 58.50 49.45 -24.14
C ASN A 225 59.05 49.90 -25.51
N ASP A 226 58.41 49.48 -26.61
CA ASP A 226 58.81 49.86 -27.98
C ASP A 226 58.65 51.38 -28.20
N VAL A 227 57.56 51.96 -27.71
CA VAL A 227 57.33 53.42 -27.72
C VAL A 227 58.36 54.16 -26.86
N GLN A 228 58.68 53.65 -25.67
CA GLN A 228 59.70 54.27 -24.80
C GLN A 228 61.10 54.19 -25.44
N ALA A 229 61.46 53.07 -26.06
CA ALA A 229 62.71 52.93 -26.80
C ALA A 229 62.77 53.91 -27.99
N GLY A 230 61.67 54.05 -28.74
CA GLY A 230 61.55 55.04 -29.81
C GLY A 230 61.70 56.48 -29.33
N LEU A 231 61.09 56.84 -28.20
CA LEU A 231 61.24 58.16 -27.57
C LEU A 231 62.69 58.41 -27.14
N ASN A 232 63.36 57.44 -26.51
CA ASN A 232 64.75 57.56 -26.10
C ASN A 232 65.67 57.86 -27.32
N VAL A 233 65.49 57.12 -28.43
CA VAL A 233 66.26 57.36 -29.68
C VAL A 233 65.99 58.76 -30.26
N LEU A 234 64.78 59.30 -30.11
CA LEU A 234 64.47 60.67 -30.54
C LEU A 234 65.11 61.72 -29.62
N TYR A 235 65.13 61.50 -28.30
CA TYR A 235 65.85 62.37 -27.35
C TYR A 235 67.36 62.36 -27.60
N ASP A 236 67.96 61.19 -27.82
CA ASP A 236 69.39 61.07 -28.16
C ASP A 236 69.71 61.83 -29.45
N ARG A 237 68.93 61.63 -30.52
CA ARG A 237 69.08 62.41 -31.77
C ARG A 237 68.90 63.91 -31.59
N GLN A 238 67.99 64.34 -30.71
CA GLN A 238 67.81 65.76 -30.39
C GLN A 238 69.04 66.33 -29.65
N HIS A 239 69.66 65.54 -28.78
CA HIS A 239 70.91 65.88 -28.10
C HIS A 239 72.10 65.92 -29.07
N GLU A 240 72.22 64.97 -29.99
CA GLU A 240 73.26 64.97 -31.04
C GLU A 240 73.09 66.18 -31.97
N ALA A 241 71.87 66.44 -32.45
CA ALA A 241 71.58 67.55 -33.35
C ALA A 241 71.81 68.94 -32.70
N SER A 242 71.56 69.08 -31.40
CA SER A 242 71.88 70.30 -30.65
C SER A 242 73.37 70.46 -30.32
N THR A 243 74.14 69.36 -30.35
CA THR A 243 75.61 69.38 -30.20
C THR A 243 76.34 69.62 -31.52
N HIS A 244 75.72 69.29 -32.65
CA HIS A 244 76.30 69.41 -34.00
C HIS A 244 75.69 70.54 -34.85
N VAL A 245 75.21 71.61 -34.22
CA VAL A 245 74.80 72.83 -34.95
C VAL A 245 76.06 73.48 -35.52
N PRO A 246 76.19 73.68 -36.84
CA PRO A 246 77.32 74.41 -37.40
C PRO A 246 77.25 75.86 -36.90
N HIS A 247 78.23 76.27 -36.11
CA HIS A 247 78.42 77.69 -35.82
C HIS A 247 78.88 78.36 -37.12
N LEU A 248 77.98 79.13 -37.75
CA LEU A 248 78.33 80.03 -38.84
C LEU A 248 79.30 81.09 -38.29
N ASP A 249 80.59 80.92 -38.57
CA ASP A 249 81.60 81.96 -38.31
C ASP A 249 81.45 83.08 -39.34
N ALA A 250 81.82 84.31 -38.96
CA ALA A 250 81.64 85.51 -39.78
C ALA A 250 82.47 85.51 -41.09
N ASN A 251 83.38 84.54 -41.26
CA ASN A 251 84.19 84.35 -42.46
C ASN A 251 83.56 83.44 -43.54
N ASP A 252 82.41 82.80 -43.28
CA ASP A 252 81.80 81.85 -44.24
C ASP A 252 80.79 82.52 -45.22
N TYR A 253 80.79 83.86 -45.26
CA TYR A 253 80.10 84.64 -46.29
C TYR A 253 81.02 84.83 -47.50
N PRO A 254 80.59 84.49 -48.73
CA PRO A 254 81.39 84.76 -49.91
C PRO A 254 81.44 86.27 -50.20
N GLU A 255 82.62 86.88 -50.08
CA GLU A 255 82.90 88.14 -50.79
C GLU A 255 82.91 87.89 -52.31
N SER A 256 82.43 88.90 -53.04
CA SER A 256 82.10 88.89 -54.47
C SER A 256 83.29 88.85 -55.43
#